data_AF-A0A369RQ91-F1
#
_entry.id   AF-A0A369RQ91-F1
#
_cell.length_a   1.000
_cell.length_b   1.000
_cell.length_c   1.000
_cell.angle_alpha   90.00
_cell.angle_beta   90.00
_cell.angle_gamma   90.00
#
_symmetry.space_group_name_H-M   'P 1'
#
loop_
_entity.id
_entity.type
_entity.pdbx_description
1 polymer ?
#
loop_
_entity_poly.entity_id
_entity_poly.type
_entity_poly.pdbx_seq_one_letter_code
_entity_poly.pdbx_strand_id
1 'polypeptide(L)'
;ILNINFNNLKSIYSNIGSNNINSISSIAFATDFNLKTLVMSYNNFTSISFGLLENLATMTDLNYDSNNLDSIYPEDLSYLRSVQKM
;
A
#
# COMPACT_ATOMS: atom_id res chain seq x y z
N ILE A 1 15.41 7.66 0.83
CA ILE A 1 14.08 7.47 0.20
C ILE A 1 14.26 6.50 -0.94
N LEU A 2 13.80 5.26 -0.79
CA LEU A 2 13.73 4.30 -1.90
C LEU A 2 12.53 4.72 -2.76
N ASN A 3 12.80 5.30 -3.93
CA ASN A 3 11.75 5.63 -4.90
C ASN A 3 11.42 4.38 -5.70
N ILE A 4 10.62 3.47 -5.11
CA ILE A 4 10.08 2.34 -5.86
C ILE A 4 8.86 2.84 -6.62
N ASN A 5 8.88 2.68 -7.94
CA ASN A 5 7.84 3.11 -8.85
C ASN A 5 7.27 1.88 -9.57
N PHE A 6 5.97 1.61 -9.40
CA PHE A 6 5.27 0.47 -9.99
C PHE A 6 4.50 0.82 -11.27
N ASN A 7 4.78 1.99 -11.88
CA ASN A 7 4.15 2.42 -13.12
C ASN A 7 4.23 1.31 -14.18
N ASN A 8 3.06 0.80 -14.58
CA ASN A 8 2.80 -0.27 -15.57
C ASN A 8 2.65 -1.71 -15.05
N LEU A 9 2.54 -1.96 -13.75
CA LEU A 9 2.02 -3.26 -13.32
C LEU A 9 0.52 -3.32 -13.63
N LYS A 10 0.12 -3.96 -14.73
CA LYS A 10 -1.26 -4.44 -14.90
C LYS A 10 -1.45 -5.70 -14.05
N SER A 11 -1.23 -5.59 -12.75
CA SER A 11 -1.26 -6.73 -11.85
C SER A 11 -2.36 -6.57 -10.83
N ILE A 12 -3.11 -7.64 -10.59
CA ILE A 12 -4.07 -7.69 -9.48
C ILE A 12 -3.36 -7.90 -8.13
N TYR A 13 -2.06 -8.19 -8.14
CA TYR A 13 -1.26 -8.53 -6.96
C TYR A 13 0.11 -7.85 -7.00
N SER A 14 0.49 -7.20 -5.90
CA SER A 14 1.83 -6.62 -5.70
C SER A 14 2.35 -7.02 -4.32
N ASN A 15 3.59 -7.51 -4.27
CA ASN A 15 4.25 -7.89 -3.03
C ASN A 15 5.64 -7.27 -2.95
N ILE A 16 5.80 -6.44 -1.94
CA ILE A 16 7.01 -5.70 -1.58
C ILE A 16 7.41 -6.01 -0.13
N GLY A 17 6.84 -7.07 0.45
CA GLY A 17 7.07 -7.47 1.83
C GLY A 17 8.49 -8.01 2.05
N SER A 18 8.89 -8.11 3.32
CA SER A 18 10.22 -8.58 3.74
C SER A 18 11.36 -7.78 3.13
N ASN A 19 11.23 -6.45 3.15
CA ASN A 19 12.25 -5.52 2.71
C ASN A 19 12.59 -4.52 3.84
N ASN A 20 13.49 -3.58 3.56
CA ASN A 20 13.86 -2.51 4.50
C ASN A 20 13.21 -1.17 4.11
N ILE A 21 12.00 -1.19 3.53
CA ILE A 21 11.32 0.00 3.02
C ILE A 21 10.73 0.78 4.20
N ASN A 22 10.95 2.09 4.23
CA ASN A 22 10.40 3.00 5.26
C ASN A 22 9.31 3.93 4.73
N SER A 23 9.22 4.13 3.41
CA SER A 23 8.24 4.99 2.77
C SER A 23 8.01 4.56 1.33
N ILE A 24 6.79 4.73 0.82
CA ILE A 24 6.45 4.60 -0.60
C ILE A 24 5.90 5.95 -1.06
N SER A 25 6.28 6.37 -2.27
CA SER A 25 5.73 7.61 -2.85
C SER A 25 4.23 7.45 -3.12
N SER A 26 3.43 8.48 -2.86
CA SER A 26 1.98 8.45 -3.10
C SER A 26 1.61 8.19 -4.57
N ILE A 27 2.52 8.48 -5.51
CA ILE A 27 2.33 8.22 -6.94
C ILE A 27 2.72 6.80 -7.36
N ALA A 28 3.26 5.96 -6.46
CA ALA A 28 3.77 4.64 -6.83
C ALA A 28 2.70 3.71 -7.41
N PHE A 29 1.43 3.92 -7.04
CA PHE A 29 0.27 3.17 -7.54
C PHE A 29 -0.72 4.05 -8.32
N ALA A 30 -0.32 5.24 -8.76
CA ALA A 30 -1.22 6.19 -9.44
C ALA A 30 -1.83 5.66 -10.75
N THR A 31 -1.22 4.64 -11.35
CA THR A 31 -1.66 4.03 -12.61
C THR A 31 -2.23 2.62 -12.45
N ASP A 32 -2.23 2.06 -11.24
CA ASP A 32 -2.53 0.65 -10.97
C ASP A 32 -3.97 0.45 -10.47
N PHE A 33 -4.94 0.84 -11.31
CA PHE A 33 -6.37 0.84 -10.96
C PHE A 33 -6.98 -0.55 -10.75
N ASN A 34 -6.27 -1.62 -11.09
CA ASN A 34 -6.77 -3.00 -11.03
C ASN A 34 -6.21 -3.80 -9.85
N LEU A 35 -5.35 -3.19 -9.03
CA LEU A 35 -4.69 -3.87 -7.92
C LEU A 35 -5.72 -4.32 -6.88
N LYS A 36 -5.76 -5.63 -6.61
CA LYS A 36 -6.65 -6.24 -5.61
C LYS A 36 -5.94 -6.52 -4.30
N THR A 37 -4.68 -6.91 -4.37
CA THR A 37 -3.89 -7.32 -3.21
C THR A 37 -2.55 -6.59 -3.17
N LEU A 38 -2.28 -5.90 -2.05
CA LEU A 38 -0.98 -5.30 -1.77
C LEU A 38 -0.39 -5.90 -0.48
N VAL A 39 0.77 -6.54 -0.61
CA VAL A 39 1.54 -7.07 0.52
C VAL A 39 2.76 -6.19 0.74
N MET A 40 2.79 -5.50 1.86
CA MET A 40 3.88 -4.61 2.31
C MET A 40 4.38 -4.96 3.72
N SER A 41 4.06 -6.15 4.20
CA SER A 41 4.44 -6.64 5.53
C SER A 41 5.94 -6.82 5.70
N TYR A 42 6.40 -6.86 6.95
CA TYR A 42 7.83 -7.02 7.28
C TYR A 42 8.69 -5.96 6.60
N ASN A 43 8.35 -4.69 6.85
CA ASN A 43 9.09 -3.52 6.41
C ASN A 43 9.27 -2.57 7.62
N ASN A 44 9.72 -1.34 7.36
CA ASN A 44 9.97 -0.33 8.38
C ASN A 44 9.01 0.88 8.25
N PHE A 45 7.79 0.68 7.73
CA PHE A 45 6.82 1.76 7.60
C PHE A 45 6.39 2.27 8.98
N THR A 46 6.42 3.58 9.17
CA THR A 46 5.91 4.25 10.39
C THR A 46 4.56 4.92 10.18
N SER A 47 4.21 5.19 8.92
CA SER A 47 2.90 5.65 8.49
C SER A 47 2.57 5.17 7.09
N ILE A 48 1.29 5.23 6.72
CA ILE A 48 0.85 5.14 5.33
C ILE A 48 0.84 6.56 4.77
N SER A 49 1.53 6.79 3.65
CA SER A 49 1.57 8.14 3.06
C SER A 49 0.20 8.55 2.54
N PHE A 50 -0.19 9.81 2.82
CA PHE A 50 -1.43 10.39 2.30
C PHE A 50 -1.49 10.26 0.76
N GLY A 51 -2.64 9.80 0.26
CA GLY A 51 -2.85 9.59 -1.18
C GLY A 51 -2.25 8.29 -1.75
N LEU A 52 -1.45 7.53 -1.00
CA LEU A 52 -0.88 6.25 -1.49
C LEU A 52 -1.95 5.26 -1.96
N LEU A 53 -3.08 5.25 -1.26
CA LEU A 53 -4.20 4.33 -1.49
C LEU A 53 -5.35 4.98 -2.29
N GLU A 54 -5.23 6.24 -2.68
CA GLU A 54 -6.33 7.04 -3.28
C GLU A 54 -6.86 6.43 -4.58
N ASN A 55 -5.96 5.87 -5.40
CA ASN A 55 -6.31 5.28 -6.70
C ASN A 55 -6.60 3.77 -6.64
N LEU A 56 -6.50 3.15 -5.45
CA LEU A 56 -6.64 1.70 -5.25
C LEU A 56 -8.10 1.30 -4.95
N ALA A 57 -9.05 1.85 -5.70
CA ALA A 57 -10.48 1.66 -5.46
C ALA A 57 -10.96 0.20 -5.63
N THR A 58 -10.18 -0.65 -6.29
CA THR A 58 -10.46 -2.08 -6.50
C THR A 58 -9.78 -2.98 -5.49
N MET A 59 -8.97 -2.43 -4.56
CA MET A 59 -8.22 -3.20 -3.58
C MET A 59 -9.16 -3.85 -2.56
N THR A 60 -8.93 -5.14 -2.33
CA THR A 60 -9.67 -5.99 -1.39
C THR A 60 -8.79 -6.46 -0.23
N ASP A 61 -7.47 -6.51 -0.44
CA ASP A 61 -6.55 -7.10 0.52
C ASP A 61 -5.32 -6.20 0.68
N LEU A 62 -5.08 -5.75 1.91
CA LEU A 62 -3.89 -4.99 2.25
C LEU A 62 -3.25 -5.61 3.49
N ASN A 63 -2.04 -6.14 3.31
CA ASN A 63 -1.24 -6.66 4.41
C ASN A 63 -0.06 -5.71 4.68
N TYR A 64 -0.11 -5.01 5.81
CA TYR A 64 0.94 -4.12 6.31
C TYR A 64 1.54 -4.61 7.63
N ASP A 65 1.31 -5.86 8.01
CA ASP A 65 1.74 -6.41 9.30
C ASP A 65 3.26 -6.40 9.47
N SER A 66 3.72 -6.46 10.71
CA SER A 66 5.16 -6.43 11.03
C SER A 66 5.87 -5.20 10.44
N ASN A 67 5.22 -4.04 10.57
CA ASN A 67 5.79 -2.71 10.36
C ASN A 67 5.81 -1.94 11.69
N ASN A 68 6.33 -0.72 11.67
CA ASN A 68 6.41 0.16 12.84
C ASN A 68 5.29 1.22 12.84
N LEU A 69 4.10 0.86 12.34
CA LEU A 69 2.97 1.78 12.21
C LEU A 69 2.43 2.12 13.60
N ASP A 70 2.67 3.35 14.07
CA ASP A 70 2.23 3.82 15.39
C ASP A 70 0.70 3.93 15.47
N SER A 71 0.05 4.29 14.36
CA SER A 71 -1.41 4.41 14.25
C SER A 71 -1.81 4.31 12.78
N ILE A 72 -2.96 3.70 12.51
CA ILE A 72 -3.65 3.82 11.22
C ILE A 72 -4.99 4.47 11.50
N TYR A 73 -5.22 5.62 10.92
CA TYR A 73 -6.47 6.34 11.09
C TYR A 73 -7.48 5.88 10.03
N PRO A 74 -8.80 5.93 10.33
CA PRO A 74 -9.83 5.61 9.36
C PRO A 74 -9.69 6.41 8.05
N GLU A 75 -9.19 7.65 8.12
CA GLU A 75 -8.92 8.49 6.94
C GLU A 75 -7.87 7.88 6.01
N ASP A 76 -6.83 7.22 6.55
CA ASP A 76 -5.77 6.57 5.77
C ASP A 76 -6.31 5.41 4.93
N LEU A 77 -7.38 4.77 5.41
CA LEU A 77 -8.06 3.65 4.76
C LEU A 77 -9.36 4.05 4.07
N SER A 78 -9.75 5.33 4.11
CA SER A 78 -11.06 5.80 3.64
C SER A 78 -11.30 5.59 2.14
N TYR A 79 -10.21 5.46 1.38
CA TYR A 79 -10.21 5.16 -0.05
C TYR A 79 -10.51 3.69 -0.37
N LEU A 80 -10.47 2.82 0.63
CA LEU A 80 -10.63 1.39 0.52
C LEU A 80 -12.10 1.00 0.72
N ARG A 81 -12.78 0.64 -0.36
CA ARG A 81 -14.24 0.35 -0.32
C ARG A 81 -14.59 -1.03 0.22
N SER A 82 -13.63 -1.96 0.29
CA SER A 82 -13.91 -3.37 0.58
C SER A 82 -12.72 -4.13 1.18
N VAL A 83 -11.85 -3.46 1.95
CA VAL A 83 -10.61 -4.10 2.40
C VAL A 83 -10.83 -5.01 3.61
N GLN A 84 -10.40 -6.26 3.47
CA GLN A 84 -10.14 -7.16 4.59
C GLN A 84 -8.69 -6.93 5.04
N LYS A 85 -8.52 -6.61 6.32
CA LYS A 85 -7.20 -6.57 6.94
C LYS A 85 -6.73 -8.02 7.13
N MET A 86 -5.55 -8.34 6.61
CA MET A 86 -4.88 -9.64 6.76
C MET A 86 -3.41 -9.47 7.14
#